data_AF-A0A5C5YWW4-F1
#
_entry.id   AF-A0A5C5YWW4-F1
#
_cell.length_a   1.000
_cell.length_b   1.000
_cell.length_c   1.000
_cell.angle_alpha   90.00
_cell.angle_beta   90.00
_cell.angle_gamma   90.00
#
_symmetry.space_group_name_H-M   'P 1'
#
loop_
_entity.id
_entity.type
_entity.pdbx_description
1 polymer ?
#
loop_
_entity_poly.entity_id
_entity_poly.type
_entity_poly.pdbx_seq_one_letter_code
_entity_poly.pdbx_strand_id
1 'polypeptide(L)'
;MSRIRALFIAIVTASLLTVTANSAFGILVQIGSDCRIPFTLGYPKHAVIQVVAALKSDNYRLVDGQSNMRVSTLRFRGDTTAINDMLKKLADCPVATVAVSFRAIDHTCDWQIDHSVRSNTFAVIVNLKSARIRLEELIIPSANGPKLKSETRISTEP
;
A
#
# COMPACT_ATOMS: atom_id res chain seq x y z
N MET A 1 5.29 27.63 49.36
CA MET A 1 4.16 27.31 48.44
C MET A 1 3.58 25.96 48.85
N SER A 2 2.28 25.89 49.13
CA SER A 2 1.63 24.77 49.83
C SER A 2 1.58 23.50 48.97
N ARG A 3 2.01 22.36 49.55
CA ARG A 3 1.97 21.01 48.95
C ARG A 3 0.60 20.63 48.38
N ILE A 4 -0.47 21.23 48.92
CA ILE A 4 -1.85 21.04 48.48
C ILE A 4 -2.08 21.60 47.07
N ARG A 5 -1.47 22.75 46.71
CA ARG A 5 -1.60 23.33 45.36
C ARG A 5 -0.92 22.47 44.30
N ALA A 6 0.24 21.87 44.63
CA ALA A 6 0.94 20.96 43.73
C ALA A 6 0.14 19.67 43.48
N LEU A 7 -0.51 19.14 44.53
CA LEU A 7 -1.36 17.96 44.43
C LEU A 7 -2.58 18.20 43.51
N PHE A 8 -3.24 19.35 43.64
CA PHE A 8 -4.37 19.72 42.78
C PHE A 8 -3.97 19.87 41.32
N ILE A 9 -2.83 20.52 41.04
CA ILE A 9 -2.33 20.67 39.67
C ILE A 9 -2.03 19.30 39.05
N ALA A 10 -1.40 18.39 39.80
CA ALA A 10 -1.08 17.04 39.34
C ALA A 10 -2.33 16.21 39.04
N ILE A 11 -3.35 16.28 39.90
CA ILE A 11 -4.62 15.57 39.69
C ILE A 11 -5.35 16.12 38.46
N VAL A 12 -5.42 17.44 38.30
CA VAL A 12 -6.10 18.07 37.16
C VAL A 12 -5.36 17.76 35.85
N THR A 13 -4.02 17.79 35.82
CA THR A 13 -3.26 17.44 34.61
C THR A 13 -3.35 15.96 34.26
N ALA A 14 -3.30 15.06 35.24
CA ALA A 14 -3.48 13.62 35.00
C ALA A 14 -4.89 13.30 34.46
N SER A 15 -5.92 13.99 34.98
CA SER A 15 -7.30 13.85 34.52
C SER A 15 -7.51 14.41 33.11
N LEU A 16 -6.80 15.47 32.74
CA LEU A 16 -6.86 16.05 31.40
C LEU A 16 -6.16 15.17 30.36
N LEU A 17 -5.02 14.57 30.73
CA LEU A 17 -4.25 13.67 29.87
C LEU A 17 -5.01 12.39 29.52
N THR A 18 -5.78 11.83 30.46
CA THR A 18 -6.57 10.61 30.23
C THR A 18 -7.78 10.84 29.33
N VAL A 19 -8.36 12.05 29.30
CA VAL A 19 -9.50 12.38 28.42
C VAL A 19 -9.03 12.69 26.99
N THR A 20 -7.81 13.21 26.80
CA THR A 20 -7.25 13.43 25.45
C THR A 20 -6.61 12.20 24.83
N ALA A 21 -6.45 11.11 25.59
CA ALA A 21 -6.00 9.81 25.09
C ALA A 21 -7.12 9.03 24.37
N ASN A 22 -8.08 9.73 23.75
CA ASN A 22 -8.99 9.13 22.80
C ASN A 22 -8.14 8.54 21.67
N SER A 23 -7.99 7.23 21.71
CA SER A 23 -7.48 6.41 20.63
C SER A 23 -8.08 6.92 19.33
N ALA A 24 -7.23 7.43 18.44
CA ALA A 24 -7.63 7.78 17.09
C ALA A 24 -8.08 6.49 16.41
N PHE A 25 -9.37 6.17 16.52
CA PHE A 25 -9.98 5.06 15.83
C PHE A 25 -9.88 5.36 14.34
N GLY A 26 -8.92 4.73 13.68
CA GLY A 26 -8.92 4.68 12.22
C GLY A 26 -10.18 3.94 11.79
N ILE A 27 -11.08 4.62 11.08
CA ILE A 27 -12.25 3.98 10.48
C ILE A 27 -11.73 2.95 9.48
N LEU A 28 -11.93 1.67 9.78
CA LEU A 28 -11.64 0.59 8.85
C LEU A 28 -12.88 0.37 7.98
N VAL A 29 -12.73 0.59 6.68
CA VAL A 29 -13.77 0.40 5.66
C VAL A 29 -13.45 -0.87 4.89
N GLN A 30 -14.43 -1.76 4.78
CA GLN A 30 -14.30 -2.95 3.94
C GLN A 30 -14.35 -2.56 2.46
N ILE A 31 -13.41 -3.07 1.69
CA ILE A 31 -13.34 -2.83 0.24
C ILE A 31 -14.19 -3.89 -0.44
N GLY A 32 -15.24 -3.45 -1.14
CA GLY A 32 -16.08 -4.32 -1.95
C GLY A 32 -15.40 -4.78 -3.25
N SER A 33 -16.15 -5.47 -4.10
CA SER A 33 -15.69 -6.06 -5.37
C SER A 33 -15.06 -5.08 -6.36
N ASP A 34 -15.26 -3.77 -6.18
CA ASP A 34 -14.77 -2.74 -7.10
C ASP A 34 -13.26 -2.44 -6.97
N CYS A 35 -12.54 -3.07 -6.03
CA CYS A 35 -11.12 -2.83 -5.75
C CYS A 35 -10.77 -1.34 -5.56
N ARG A 36 -11.66 -0.57 -4.93
CA ARG A 36 -11.44 0.88 -4.74
C ARG A 36 -10.44 1.13 -3.61
N ILE A 37 -9.30 1.71 -3.96
CA ILE A 37 -8.29 2.17 -3.01
C ILE A 37 -8.24 3.71 -2.96
N PRO A 38 -7.90 4.30 -1.81
CA PRO A 38 -7.68 5.73 -1.68
C PRO A 38 -6.39 6.15 -2.38
N PHE A 39 -6.39 7.36 -2.94
CA PHE A 39 -5.22 8.02 -3.52
C PHE A 39 -5.09 9.43 -2.94
N THR A 40 -3.87 10.00 -2.93
CA THR A 40 -3.68 11.40 -2.54
C THR A 40 -4.33 12.34 -3.57
N LEU A 41 -4.77 13.53 -3.15
CA LEU A 41 -5.35 14.54 -4.05
C LEU A 41 -4.44 14.93 -5.23
N GLY A 42 -3.11 14.83 -5.06
CA GLY A 42 -2.13 15.12 -6.11
C GLY A 42 -1.80 13.93 -7.03
N TYR A 43 -2.41 12.75 -6.82
CA TYR A 43 -2.11 11.58 -7.63
C TYR A 43 -2.69 11.76 -9.05
N PRO A 44 -1.90 11.57 -10.13
CA PRO A 44 -2.38 11.84 -11.49
C PRO A 44 -3.55 10.93 -11.88
N LYS A 45 -4.62 11.52 -12.43
CA LYS A 45 -5.85 10.77 -12.82
C LYS A 45 -5.57 9.63 -13.80
N HIS A 46 -4.68 9.83 -14.77
CA HIS A 46 -4.30 8.78 -15.72
C HIS A 46 -3.63 7.58 -15.01
N ALA A 47 -2.80 7.84 -14.00
CA ALA A 47 -2.15 6.80 -13.21
C ALA A 47 -3.17 6.08 -12.31
N VAL A 48 -4.19 6.78 -11.78
CA VAL A 48 -5.30 6.12 -11.05
C VAL A 48 -5.99 5.10 -11.95
N ILE A 49 -6.31 5.48 -13.19
CA ILE A 49 -6.99 4.59 -14.14
C ILE A 49 -6.12 3.35 -14.42
N GLN A 50 -4.82 3.53 -14.65
CA GLN A 50 -3.89 2.42 -14.90
C GLN A 50 -3.78 1.49 -13.70
N VAL A 51 -3.65 2.02 -12.47
CA VAL A 51 -3.61 1.20 -11.25
C VAL A 51 -4.92 0.45 -11.07
N VAL A 52 -6.07 1.10 -11.23
CA VAL A 52 -7.38 0.44 -11.10
C VAL A 52 -7.55 -0.65 -12.16
N ALA A 53 -7.10 -0.42 -13.39
CA ALA A 53 -7.08 -1.45 -14.43
C ALA A 53 -6.10 -2.58 -14.11
N ALA A 54 -4.97 -2.30 -13.48
CA ALA A 54 -4.02 -3.31 -13.03
C ALA A 54 -4.56 -4.20 -11.90
N LEU A 55 -5.51 -3.70 -11.10
CA LEU A 55 -6.18 -4.39 -10.00
C LEU A 55 -7.50 -5.09 -10.41
N LYS A 56 -7.90 -4.96 -11.68
CA LYS A 56 -9.09 -5.60 -12.25
C LYS A 56 -8.70 -6.49 -13.41
N SER A 57 -9.01 -7.77 -13.31
CA SER A 57 -8.75 -8.76 -14.37
C SER A 57 -9.71 -9.92 -14.22
N ASP A 58 -9.96 -10.63 -15.31
CA ASP A 58 -10.74 -11.88 -15.28
C ASP A 58 -9.89 -13.08 -14.79
N ASN A 59 -8.56 -12.93 -14.78
CA ASN A 59 -7.61 -14.00 -14.41
C ASN A 59 -7.43 -14.16 -12.90
N TYR A 60 -7.87 -13.20 -12.10
CA TYR A 60 -7.82 -13.28 -10.64
C TYR A 60 -9.04 -12.58 -10.04
N ARG A 61 -9.36 -12.87 -8.79
CA ARG A 61 -10.48 -12.25 -8.09
C ARG A 61 -10.05 -11.69 -6.74
N LEU A 62 -10.67 -10.58 -6.35
CA LEU A 62 -10.57 -10.07 -4.99
C LEU A 62 -11.31 -11.03 -4.05
N VAL A 63 -10.62 -11.50 -3.01
CA VAL A 63 -11.20 -12.31 -1.93
C VAL A 63 -11.83 -11.39 -0.91
N ASP A 64 -11.07 -10.40 -0.46
CA ASP A 64 -11.51 -9.34 0.44
C ASP A 64 -10.56 -8.14 0.34
N GLY A 65 -10.93 -7.05 0.99
CA GLY A 65 -10.03 -5.95 1.25
C GLY A 65 -10.52 -5.05 2.36
N GLN A 66 -9.61 -4.23 2.88
CA GLN A 66 -9.87 -3.27 3.95
C GLN A 66 -9.03 -2.02 3.75
N SER A 67 -9.54 -0.87 4.19
CA SER A 67 -8.86 0.43 4.09
C SER A 67 -9.09 1.26 5.34
N ASN A 68 -8.10 2.05 5.74
CA ASN A 68 -8.28 3.12 6.73
C ASN A 68 -7.98 4.50 6.16
N MET A 69 -8.20 4.69 4.86
CA MET A 69 -7.87 5.87 4.04
C MET A 69 -6.37 6.16 3.88
N ARG A 70 -5.49 5.65 4.76
CA ARG A 70 -4.03 5.80 4.67
C ARG A 70 -3.35 4.57 4.11
N VAL A 71 -3.86 3.41 4.49
CA VAL A 71 -3.39 2.10 4.08
C VAL A 71 -4.58 1.32 3.54
N SER A 72 -4.36 0.53 2.52
CA SER A 72 -5.35 -0.42 2.01
C SER A 72 -4.70 -1.77 1.82
N THR A 73 -5.35 -2.81 2.30
CA THR A 73 -4.95 -4.19 2.11
C THR A 73 -5.97 -4.84 1.20
N LEU A 74 -5.52 -5.39 0.08
CA LEU A 74 -6.33 -6.15 -0.87
C LEU A 74 -5.82 -7.58 -0.92
N ARG A 75 -6.70 -8.57 -0.90
CA ARG A 75 -6.32 -9.99 -0.93
C ARG A 75 -6.92 -10.65 -2.15
N PHE A 76 -6.11 -11.36 -2.91
CA PHE A 76 -6.49 -11.89 -4.21
C PHE A 76 -6.34 -13.41 -4.28
N ARG A 77 -7.09 -13.99 -5.22
CA ARG A 77 -6.99 -15.40 -5.60
C ARG A 77 -6.74 -15.51 -7.10
N GLY A 78 -5.76 -16.32 -7.50
CA GLY A 78 -5.38 -16.57 -8.89
C GLY A 78 -4.11 -17.44 -8.96
N ASP A 79 -3.59 -17.64 -10.16
CA ASP A 79 -2.39 -18.44 -10.42
C ASP A 79 -1.14 -17.56 -10.68
N THR A 80 0.00 -18.19 -10.96
CA THR A 80 1.25 -17.48 -11.27
C THR A 80 1.12 -16.53 -12.47
N THR A 81 0.38 -16.93 -13.50
CA THR A 81 0.17 -16.10 -14.70
C THR A 81 -0.57 -14.81 -14.32
N ALA A 82 -1.59 -14.94 -13.50
CA ALA A 82 -2.43 -13.83 -13.06
C ALA A 82 -1.66 -12.81 -12.21
N ILE A 83 -0.80 -13.24 -11.29
CA ILE A 83 0.05 -12.33 -10.51
C ILE A 83 1.15 -11.69 -11.36
N ASN A 84 1.74 -12.41 -12.33
CA ASN A 84 2.73 -11.85 -13.25
C ASN A 84 2.13 -10.72 -14.12
N ASP A 85 0.91 -10.93 -14.65
CA ASP A 85 0.18 -9.92 -15.42
C ASP A 85 -0.10 -8.67 -14.58
N MET A 86 -0.59 -8.86 -13.34
CA MET A 86 -0.85 -7.78 -12.40
C MET A 86 0.43 -6.99 -12.05
N LEU A 87 1.51 -7.69 -11.72
CA LEU A 87 2.80 -7.07 -11.39
C LEU A 87 3.32 -6.23 -12.56
N LYS A 88 3.27 -6.78 -13.77
CA LYS A 88 3.68 -6.06 -14.98
C LYS A 88 2.86 -4.79 -15.18
N LYS A 89 1.53 -4.87 -15.13
CA LYS A 89 0.64 -3.69 -15.26
C LYS A 89 0.92 -2.64 -14.19
N LEU A 90 1.18 -3.03 -12.95
CA LEU A 90 1.54 -2.11 -11.88
C LEU A 90 2.93 -1.47 -12.09
N ALA A 91 3.91 -2.23 -12.58
CA ALA A 91 5.26 -1.71 -12.87
C ALA A 91 5.28 -0.76 -14.08
N ASP A 92 4.38 -0.94 -15.04
CA ASP A 92 4.20 -0.04 -16.17
C ASP A 92 3.51 1.29 -15.77
N CYS A 93 2.95 1.39 -14.56
CA CYS A 93 2.36 2.63 -14.04
C CYS A 93 3.48 3.58 -13.56
N PRO A 94 3.71 4.74 -14.21
CA PRO A 94 4.90 5.58 -13.97
C PRO A 94 4.97 6.24 -12.58
N VAL A 95 3.89 6.22 -11.81
CA VAL A 95 3.78 6.84 -10.48
C VAL A 95 3.73 5.78 -9.37
N ALA A 96 3.49 4.51 -9.72
CA ALA A 96 3.38 3.44 -8.75
C ALA A 96 4.78 2.92 -8.39
N THR A 97 5.09 2.87 -7.10
CA THR A 97 6.24 2.11 -6.63
C THR A 97 5.78 0.71 -6.25
N VAL A 98 6.31 -0.33 -6.89
CA VAL A 98 5.95 -1.72 -6.59
C VAL A 98 7.09 -2.37 -5.80
N ALA A 99 6.76 -2.94 -4.66
CA ALA A 99 7.67 -3.76 -3.88
C ALA A 99 7.10 -5.18 -3.80
N VAL A 100 7.92 -6.20 -4.03
CA VAL A 100 7.49 -7.59 -3.94
C VAL A 100 8.17 -8.26 -2.76
N SER A 101 7.39 -8.98 -1.96
CA SER A 101 7.86 -9.74 -0.80
C SER A 101 7.20 -11.11 -0.75
N PHE A 102 7.83 -12.05 -0.07
CA PHE A 102 7.38 -13.43 0.03
C PHE A 102 7.18 -13.78 1.51
N ARG A 103 5.99 -14.25 1.86
CA ARG A 103 5.62 -14.53 3.25
C ARG A 103 4.67 -15.72 3.30
N ALA A 104 4.72 -16.51 4.36
CA ALA A 104 3.61 -17.38 4.69
C ALA A 104 2.47 -16.51 5.26
N ILE A 105 1.31 -16.50 4.59
CA ILE A 105 0.13 -15.77 5.05
C ILE A 105 -0.90 -16.79 5.52
N ASP A 106 -1.35 -16.65 6.77
CA ASP A 106 -2.43 -17.46 7.33
C ASP A 106 -3.79 -16.94 6.85
N HIS A 107 -3.98 -16.97 5.53
CA HIS A 107 -5.18 -16.52 4.86
C HIS A 107 -5.43 -17.35 3.58
N THR A 108 -6.67 -17.40 3.12
CA THR A 108 -7.07 -18.18 1.93
C THR A 108 -6.69 -17.54 0.59
N CYS A 109 -5.96 -16.43 0.62
CA CYS A 109 -5.52 -15.69 -0.56
C CYS A 109 -4.18 -16.22 -1.09
N ASP A 110 -3.98 -16.06 -2.40
CA ASP A 110 -2.75 -16.46 -3.09
C ASP A 110 -1.70 -15.33 -3.02
N TRP A 111 -2.14 -14.07 -2.99
CA TRP A 111 -1.31 -12.92 -2.68
C TRP A 111 -2.12 -11.79 -2.05
N GLN A 112 -1.40 -10.86 -1.44
CA GLN A 112 -1.93 -9.65 -0.81
C GLN A 112 -1.22 -8.41 -1.37
N ILE A 113 -1.91 -7.29 -1.44
CA ILE A 113 -1.33 -5.98 -1.77
C ILE A 113 -1.60 -5.03 -0.61
N ASP A 114 -0.53 -4.50 -0.02
CA ASP A 114 -0.62 -3.39 0.91
C ASP A 114 -0.24 -2.09 0.18
N HIS A 115 -1.22 -1.21 0.00
CA HIS A 115 -1.03 0.11 -0.58
C HIS A 115 -0.93 1.17 0.52
N SER A 116 0.15 1.97 0.49
CA SER A 116 0.35 3.12 1.38
C SER A 116 0.16 4.42 0.61
N VAL A 117 -0.90 5.16 0.93
CA VAL A 117 -1.23 6.44 0.29
C VAL A 117 -0.13 7.48 0.48
N ARG A 118 0.58 7.44 1.62
CA ARG A 118 1.65 8.41 1.91
C ARG A 118 2.86 8.22 1.00
N SER A 119 3.20 6.98 0.68
CA SER A 119 4.40 6.63 -0.08
C SER A 119 4.10 6.22 -1.52
N ASN A 120 2.82 6.18 -1.92
CA ASN A 120 2.35 5.65 -3.21
C ASN A 120 2.99 4.29 -3.55
N THR A 121 3.22 3.48 -2.52
CA THR A 121 3.89 2.19 -2.63
C THR A 121 2.86 1.07 -2.53
N PHE A 122 2.96 0.14 -3.48
CA PHE A 122 2.20 -1.10 -3.57
C PHE A 122 3.12 -2.24 -3.17
N ALA A 123 3.03 -2.69 -1.92
CA ALA A 123 3.73 -3.85 -1.44
C ALA A 123 2.92 -5.11 -1.77
N VAL A 124 3.33 -5.81 -2.82
CA VAL A 124 2.78 -7.11 -3.21
C VAL A 124 3.44 -8.21 -2.39
N ILE A 125 2.62 -9.06 -1.79
CA ILE A 125 3.02 -10.10 -0.86
C ILE A 125 2.54 -11.42 -1.42
N VAL A 126 3.47 -12.21 -1.91
CA VAL A 126 3.18 -13.55 -2.44
C VAL A 126 3.06 -14.53 -1.28
N ASN A 127 1.94 -15.25 -1.22
CA ASN A 127 1.72 -16.24 -0.16
C ASN A 127 2.47 -17.53 -0.47
N LEU A 128 3.50 -17.83 0.32
CA LEU A 128 4.29 -19.07 0.20
C LEU A 128 3.49 -20.34 0.52
N LYS A 129 2.31 -20.21 1.15
CA LYS A 129 1.39 -21.33 1.40
C LYS A 129 0.42 -21.58 0.24
N SER A 130 0.41 -20.75 -0.80
CA SER A 130 -0.47 -20.96 -1.95
C SER A 130 0.00 -22.13 -2.80
N ALA A 131 -0.88 -23.10 -3.04
CA ALA A 131 -0.63 -24.19 -3.98
C ALA A 131 -0.80 -23.78 -5.46
N ARG A 132 -1.25 -22.54 -5.73
CA ARG A 132 -1.51 -22.03 -7.09
C ARG A 132 -0.37 -21.20 -7.65
N ILE A 133 0.57 -20.78 -6.80
CA ILE A 133 1.72 -19.99 -7.18
C ILE A 133 2.95 -20.90 -7.29
N ARG A 134 3.45 -21.01 -8.51
CA ARG A 134 4.73 -21.62 -8.86
C ARG A 134 5.81 -20.54 -8.81
N LEU A 135 6.64 -20.54 -7.78
CA LEU A 135 7.63 -19.48 -7.52
C LEU A 135 8.70 -19.41 -8.61
N GLU A 136 9.03 -20.55 -9.21
CA GLU A 136 9.97 -20.72 -10.32
C GLU A 136 9.51 -20.01 -11.61
N GLU A 137 8.22 -19.75 -11.74
CA GLU A 137 7.60 -19.06 -12.89
C GLU A 137 7.25 -17.59 -12.55
N LEU A 138 7.52 -17.14 -11.32
CA LEU A 138 7.20 -15.77 -10.92
C LEU A 138 8.21 -14.80 -11.54
N ILE A 139 7.69 -13.80 -12.25
CA ILE A 139 8.49 -12.78 -12.93
C ILE A 139 8.35 -11.48 -12.15
N ILE A 140 9.43 -11.02 -11.55
CA ILE A 140 9.49 -9.70 -10.92
C ILE A 140 9.83 -8.68 -12.01
N PRO A 141 8.91 -7.77 -12.36
CA PRO A 141 9.16 -6.80 -13.42
C PRO A 141 10.32 -5.87 -13.02
N SER A 142 11.11 -5.46 -14.02
CA SER A 142 12.20 -4.51 -13.83
C SER A 142 11.67 -3.21 -13.21
N ALA A 143 12.30 -2.76 -12.12
CA ALA A 143 12.01 -1.45 -11.57
C ALA A 143 12.49 -0.38 -12.55
N ASN A 144 11.57 0.42 -13.08
CA ASN A 144 11.93 1.66 -13.77
C ASN A 144 12.49 2.61 -12.71
N GLY A 145 13.81 2.57 -12.50
CA GLY A 145 14.50 3.48 -11.61
C GLY A 145 14.21 4.94 -11.99
N PRO A 146 14.37 5.90 -11.06
CA PRO A 146 14.21 7.31 -11.39
C PRO A 146 15.11 7.64 -12.59
N LYS A 147 14.55 8.35 -13.60
CA LYS A 147 15.33 8.80 -14.75
C LYS A 147 16.60 9.48 -14.22
N LEU A 148 17.77 8.95 -14.57
CA LEU A 148 19.04 9.61 -14.30
C LEU A 148 18.89 11.04 -14.85
N LYS A 149 19.04 12.05 -13.99
CA LYS A 149 19.03 13.44 -14.44
C LYS A 149 20.09 13.51 -15.54
N SER A 150 19.67 13.76 -16.77
CA SER A 150 20.56 13.96 -17.89
C SER A 150 21.57 15.03 -17.46
N GLU A 151 22.86 14.67 -17.47
CA GLU A 151 23.96 15.59 -17.21
C GLU A 151 23.67 16.89 -17.95
N THR A 152 23.46 17.96 -17.19
CA THR A 152 23.55 19.31 -17.71
C THR A 152 24.95 19.43 -18.24
N ARG A 153 25.14 19.24 -19.55
CA ARG A 153 26.37 19.63 -20.23
C ARG A 153 26.54 21.11 -19.96
N ILE A 154 27.42 21.43 -19.01
CA ILE A 154 27.94 22.77 -18.85
C ILE A 154 28.80 22.97 -20.10
N SER A 155 28.23 23.60 -21.13
CA SER A 155 29.01 24.15 -22.23
C SER A 155 29.89 25.25 -21.65
N THR A 156 31.10 24.91 -21.27
CA THR A 156 32.20 25.87 -21.20
C THR A 156 32.78 26.00 -22.61
N GLU A 157 32.32 27.03 -23.31
CA GLU A 157 32.97 27.56 -24.51
C GLU A 157 33.88 28.72 -24.07
N PRO A 158 35.19 28.66 -24.35
CA PRO A 158 36.02 29.84 -24.55
C PRO A 158 36.15 30.18 -26.05
#